data_AF-A0A956L9X3-F1
#
_entry.id   AF-A0A956L9X3-F1
#
_cell.length_a   1.000
_cell.length_b   1.000
_cell.length_c   1.000
_cell.angle_alpha   90.00
_cell.angle_beta   90.00
_cell.angle_gamma   90.00
#
_symmetry.space_group_name_H-M   'P 1'
#
loop_
_entity.id
_entity.type
_entity.pdbx_description
1 polymer ?
#
loop_
_entity_poly.entity_id
_entity_poly.type
_entity_poly.pdbx_seq_one_letter_code
_entity_poly.pdbx_strand_id
1 'polypeptide(L)'
;MNLSSAVTHALPVPTNSGKAGASAPLLDMREVQAELDELAHEVVRARELGVPLPEAVRSPEFPNLSAFHQGLRDALFVEIPRDFEPLVAPLTGAADSPVPAEQLQSLAQLQRTLVEHAQAHEVVDVDEHEDELETLQSALAELLVFESVRLRLLITTLSTEDYELVGGEETDIDAIAWREIEFLLHEPAIRDPQIRPLSVMHAAATVAVARDAADRADLLRASGEDFREELRMRARLRAALRELRLPESVLLENALASLLGNERKELTTLQSERPVALEGLSRQAMDQRVSRGRRALTRQQTAWPRRRRPALFDLLRQPSAA
;
A
#
# COMPACT_ATOMS: atom_id res chain seq x y z
N MET A 1 5.93 -1.47 25.98
CA MET A 1 6.28 -2.53 25.01
C MET A 1 6.69 -1.81 23.74
N ASN A 2 7.85 -2.10 23.13
CA ASN A 2 8.27 -1.41 21.90
C ASN A 2 7.33 -1.78 20.74
N LEU A 3 6.80 -0.79 20.03
CA LEU A 3 5.87 -0.99 18.92
C LEU A 3 6.48 -1.81 17.78
N SER A 4 7.75 -1.58 17.41
CA SER A 4 8.47 -2.37 16.40
C SER A 4 8.52 -3.86 16.78
N SER A 5 8.66 -4.15 18.08
CA SER A 5 8.60 -5.52 18.60
C SER A 5 7.18 -6.10 18.57
N ALA A 6 6.16 -5.31 18.92
CA ALA A 6 4.77 -5.75 18.85
C ALA A 6 4.33 -6.08 17.41
N VAL A 7 4.72 -5.25 16.44
CA VAL A 7 4.48 -5.48 15.00
C VAL A 7 5.15 -6.77 14.53
N THR A 8 6.45 -6.93 14.80
CA THR A 8 7.19 -8.13 14.37
C THR A 8 6.68 -9.42 15.03
N HIS A 9 6.18 -9.35 16.26
CA HIS A 9 5.53 -10.50 16.91
C HIS A 9 4.15 -10.86 16.32
N ALA A 10 3.45 -9.89 15.74
CA ALA A 10 2.14 -10.12 15.12
C ALA A 10 2.25 -10.67 13.69
N LEU A 11 3.43 -10.58 13.06
CA LEU A 11 3.65 -11.08 11.70
C LEU A 11 3.53 -12.61 11.67
N PRO A 12 2.71 -13.18 10.76
CA PRO A 12 2.62 -14.62 10.60
C PRO A 12 3.92 -15.15 9.97
N VAL A 13 4.79 -15.74 10.78
CA VAL A 13 5.99 -16.41 10.28
C VAL A 13 5.60 -17.79 9.78
N PRO A 14 5.90 -18.17 8.52
CA PRO A 14 5.64 -19.52 8.05
C PRO A 14 6.41 -20.51 8.95
N THR A 15 5.68 -21.33 9.70
CA THR A 15 6.29 -22.41 10.47
C THR A 15 6.74 -23.47 9.47
N ASN A 16 7.98 -23.95 9.59
CA ASN A 16 8.54 -25.03 8.79
C ASN A 16 7.83 -26.38 9.11
N SER A 17 6.51 -26.45 9.02
CA SER A 17 5.76 -27.68 9.21
C SER A 17 5.61 -28.40 7.87
N GLY A 18 6.62 -29.20 7.53
CA GLY A 18 6.40 -30.42 6.75
C GLY A 18 6.78 -30.39 5.27
N LYS A 19 8.06 -30.11 4.97
CA LYS A 19 8.90 -30.86 4.02
C LYS A 19 10.28 -30.19 3.95
N ALA A 20 11.27 -30.84 4.53
CA ALA A 20 12.67 -30.47 4.39
C ALA A 20 13.03 -30.44 2.89
N GLY A 21 13.27 -29.26 2.33
CA GLY A 21 13.57 -29.15 0.90
C GLY A 21 13.50 -27.76 0.26
N ALA A 22 13.41 -26.66 1.01
CA ALA A 22 13.81 -25.33 0.55
C ALA A 22 13.91 -24.42 1.77
N SER A 23 15.08 -23.83 2.01
CA SER A 23 15.24 -22.75 2.97
C SER A 23 14.45 -21.54 2.48
N ALA A 24 13.22 -21.36 2.96
CA ALA A 24 12.67 -20.01 3.01
C ALA A 24 13.68 -19.17 3.83
N PRO A 25 14.09 -17.99 3.34
CA PRO A 25 14.94 -17.12 4.15
C PRO A 25 14.21 -16.88 5.47
N LEU A 26 14.84 -17.26 6.58
CA LEU A 26 14.40 -16.85 7.90
C LEU A 26 14.45 -15.33 7.89
N LEU A 27 13.29 -14.68 7.85
CA LEU A 27 13.18 -13.23 8.03
C LEU A 27 13.89 -12.88 9.34
N ASP A 28 14.94 -12.06 9.26
CA ASP A 28 15.61 -11.56 10.45
C ASP A 28 14.74 -10.48 11.09
N MET A 29 14.02 -10.86 12.14
CA MET A 29 13.12 -9.93 12.84
C MET A 29 13.86 -8.74 13.47
N ARG A 30 15.18 -8.84 13.68
CA ARG A 30 15.98 -7.71 14.16
C ARG A 30 16.25 -6.69 13.06
N GLU A 31 16.47 -7.17 11.82
CA GLU A 31 16.61 -6.30 10.65
C GLU A 31 15.30 -5.55 10.39
N VAL A 32 14.16 -6.26 10.42
CA VAL A 32 12.84 -5.63 10.29
C VAL A 32 12.59 -4.60 11.39
N GLN A 33 12.99 -4.88 12.63
CA GLN A 33 12.87 -3.90 13.72
C GLN A 33 13.73 -2.65 13.47
N ALA A 34 14.97 -2.81 13.02
CA ALA A 34 15.85 -1.69 12.70
C ALA A 34 15.28 -0.84 11.54
N GLU A 35 14.74 -1.47 10.50
CA GLU A 35 14.07 -0.76 9.40
C GLU A 35 12.85 0.04 9.89
N LEU A 36 12.01 -0.54 10.76
CA LEU A 36 10.86 0.17 11.34
C LEU A 36 11.30 1.37 12.20
N ASP A 37 12.40 1.22 12.94
CA ASP A 37 12.95 2.31 13.74
C ASP A 37 13.48 3.43 12.82
N GLU A 38 14.15 3.13 11.72
CA GLU A 38 14.58 4.13 10.72
C GLU A 38 13.40 4.87 10.09
N LEU A 39 12.30 4.18 9.78
CA LEU A 39 11.07 4.80 9.30
C LEU A 39 10.50 5.78 10.33
N ALA A 40 10.49 5.41 11.62
CA ALA A 40 10.03 6.27 12.69
C ALA A 40 10.81 7.60 12.74
N HIS A 41 12.13 7.54 12.61
CA HIS A 41 12.99 8.73 12.58
C HIS A 41 12.68 9.63 11.38
N GLU A 42 12.45 9.05 10.19
CA GLU A 42 12.08 9.86 9.02
C GLU A 42 10.71 10.52 9.16
N VAL A 43 9.73 9.86 9.81
CA VAL A 43 8.43 10.49 10.11
C VAL A 43 8.60 11.66 11.07
N VAL A 44 9.36 11.48 12.16
CA VAL A 44 9.66 12.57 13.11
C VAL A 44 10.32 13.73 12.39
N ARG A 45 11.36 13.46 11.58
CA ARG A 45 12.04 14.49 10.79
C ARG A 45 11.10 15.21 9.81
N ALA A 46 10.19 14.50 9.15
CA ALA A 46 9.21 15.11 8.26
C ALA A 46 8.28 16.08 9.02
N ARG A 47 7.82 15.69 10.22
CA ARG A 47 7.01 16.55 11.09
C ARG A 47 7.77 17.80 11.54
N GLU A 48 9.02 17.66 11.96
CA GLU A 48 9.88 18.79 12.34
C GLU A 48 10.05 19.81 11.21
N LEU A 49 10.06 19.32 9.96
CA LEU A 49 10.12 20.15 8.76
C LEU A 49 8.74 20.67 8.31
N GLY A 50 7.67 20.31 9.00
CA GLY A 50 6.29 20.69 8.65
C GLY A 50 5.78 20.03 7.37
N VAL A 51 6.39 18.92 6.94
CA VAL A 51 5.99 18.17 5.74
C VAL A 51 4.92 17.16 6.13
N PRO A 52 3.71 17.21 5.53
CA PRO A 52 2.65 16.26 5.84
C PRO A 52 3.02 14.85 5.36
N LEU A 53 2.53 13.83 6.07
CA LEU A 53 2.91 12.43 5.83
C LEU A 53 2.71 11.96 4.35
N PRO A 54 1.60 12.27 3.65
CA PRO A 54 1.40 11.89 2.25
C PRO A 54 2.42 12.47 1.27
N GLU A 55 3.03 13.60 1.62
CA GLU A 55 4.11 14.22 0.86
C GLU A 55 5.46 13.59 1.24
N ALA A 56 5.70 13.38 2.54
CA ALA A 56 6.92 12.78 3.05
C ALA A 56 7.18 11.38 2.45
N VAL A 57 6.16 10.52 2.40
CA VAL A 57 6.24 9.16 1.83
C VAL A 57 6.49 9.11 0.32
N ARG A 58 6.55 10.26 -0.37
CA ARG A 58 6.89 10.36 -1.79
C ARG A 58 8.13 11.19 -2.06
N SER A 59 8.64 11.87 -1.05
CA SER A 59 9.76 12.78 -1.20
C SER A 59 11.07 11.99 -1.21
N PRO A 60 11.99 12.30 -2.15
CA PRO A 60 13.33 11.72 -2.14
C PRO A 60 14.16 12.14 -0.91
N GLU A 61 13.69 13.12 -0.12
CA GLU A 61 14.34 13.54 1.14
C GLU A 61 14.15 12.54 2.29
N PHE A 62 13.15 11.65 2.17
CA PHE A 62 12.81 10.57 3.09
C PHE A 62 12.83 9.22 2.33
N PRO A 63 14.02 8.75 1.94
CA PRO A 63 14.17 7.59 1.07
C PRO A 63 13.59 6.30 1.67
N ASN A 64 13.68 6.11 2.99
CA ASN A 64 13.15 4.90 3.62
C ASN A 64 11.61 4.92 3.61
N LEU A 65 10.98 6.05 3.92
CA LEU A 65 9.53 6.23 3.81
C LEU A 65 9.06 6.00 2.39
N SER A 66 9.76 6.59 1.41
CA SER A 66 9.41 6.44 0.00
C SER A 66 9.52 4.99 -0.47
N ALA A 67 10.61 4.31 -0.11
CA ALA A 67 10.81 2.90 -0.44
C ALA A 67 9.77 2.00 0.23
N PHE A 68 9.44 2.25 1.50
CA PHE A 68 8.44 1.49 2.25
C PHE A 68 7.05 1.64 1.66
N HIS A 69 6.60 2.89 1.45
CA HIS A 69 5.29 3.22 0.88
C HIS A 69 5.10 2.61 -0.52
N GLN A 70 6.11 2.77 -1.39
CA GLN A 70 6.10 2.20 -2.72
C GLN A 70 6.20 0.66 -2.70
N GLY A 71 6.96 0.11 -1.75
CA GLY A 71 7.12 -1.32 -1.53
C GLY A 71 5.81 -1.99 -1.11
N LEU A 72 5.06 -1.38 -0.19
CA LEU A 72 3.72 -1.84 0.21
C LEU A 72 2.73 -1.83 -0.96
N ARG A 73 2.74 -0.75 -1.76
CA ARG A 73 1.95 -0.68 -2.99
C ARG A 73 2.31 -1.83 -3.93
N ASP A 74 3.60 -2.06 -4.16
CA ASP A 74 4.06 -3.11 -5.08
C ASP A 74 3.76 -4.52 -4.58
N ALA A 75 3.87 -4.74 -3.27
CA ALA A 75 3.54 -6.01 -2.62
C ALA A 75 2.09 -6.46 -2.91
N LEU A 76 1.14 -5.53 -3.10
CA LEU A 76 -0.22 -5.87 -3.53
C LEU A 76 -0.26 -6.63 -4.87
N PHE A 77 0.67 -6.36 -5.77
CA PHE A 77 0.68 -6.89 -7.14
C PHE A 77 1.73 -7.97 -7.38
N VAL A 78 2.52 -8.33 -6.36
CA VAL A 78 3.43 -9.48 -6.39
C VAL A 78 2.61 -10.78 -6.44
N GLU A 79 2.99 -11.69 -7.35
CA GLU A 79 2.42 -13.04 -7.39
C GLU A 79 2.78 -13.79 -6.10
N ILE A 80 1.78 -14.29 -5.38
CA ILE A 80 1.99 -14.95 -4.07
C ILE A 80 2.86 -16.19 -4.27
N PRO A 81 4.04 -16.33 -3.60
CA PRO A 81 4.86 -17.53 -3.71
C PRO A 81 4.16 -18.76 -3.11
N ARG A 82 4.55 -19.98 -3.51
CA ARG A 82 3.84 -21.22 -3.08
C ARG A 82 3.87 -21.40 -1.57
N ASP A 83 4.99 -21.03 -0.98
CA ASP A 83 5.23 -21.18 0.44
C ASP A 83 4.34 -20.26 1.29
N PHE A 84 3.77 -19.21 0.68
CA PHE A 84 2.85 -18.28 1.34
C PHE A 84 1.37 -18.55 1.02
N GLU A 85 1.05 -19.49 0.13
CA GLU A 85 -0.36 -19.85 -0.15
C GLU A 85 -1.14 -20.24 1.10
N PRO A 86 -0.60 -21.04 2.06
CA PRO A 86 -1.33 -21.39 3.28
C PRO A 86 -1.69 -20.19 4.16
N LEU A 87 -0.88 -19.13 4.14
CA LEU A 87 -1.10 -17.92 4.92
C LEU A 87 -2.21 -17.05 4.33
N VAL A 88 -2.36 -17.07 3.00
CA VAL A 88 -3.35 -16.24 2.29
C VAL A 88 -4.66 -17.00 2.04
N ALA A 89 -4.65 -18.33 2.06
CA ALA A 89 -5.84 -19.17 1.87
C ALA A 89 -7.04 -18.77 2.77
N PRO A 90 -6.86 -18.43 4.07
CA PRO A 90 -7.98 -17.99 4.91
C PRO A 90 -8.61 -16.66 4.45
N LEU A 91 -7.82 -15.76 3.86
CA LEU A 91 -8.30 -14.48 3.34
C LEU A 91 -9.18 -14.63 2.09
N THR A 92 -9.04 -15.74 1.38
CA THR A 92 -9.78 -16.05 0.15
C THR A 92 -11.05 -16.86 0.37
N GLY A 93 -11.32 -17.27 1.61
CA GLY A 93 -12.38 -18.25 1.91
C GLY A 93 -12.10 -19.66 1.34
N ALA A 94 -10.93 -19.90 0.75
CA ALA A 94 -10.53 -21.19 0.18
C ALA A 94 -9.93 -22.15 1.23
N ALA A 95 -9.74 -21.69 2.46
CA ALA A 95 -9.26 -22.54 3.55
C ALA A 95 -10.43 -23.34 4.15
N ASP A 96 -10.25 -24.66 4.25
CA ASP A 96 -11.10 -25.55 5.06
C ASP A 96 -10.98 -25.27 6.58
N SER A 97 -10.08 -24.37 6.98
CA SER A 97 -9.88 -23.97 8.38
C SER A 97 -9.91 -22.45 8.53
N PRO A 98 -10.79 -21.90 9.40
CA PRO A 98 -10.84 -20.47 9.67
C PRO A 98 -9.54 -20.00 10.33
N VAL A 99 -9.24 -18.71 10.18
CA VAL A 99 -8.15 -18.06 10.94
C VAL A 99 -8.36 -18.34 12.44
N PRO A 100 -7.35 -18.83 13.17
CA PRO A 100 -7.47 -19.10 14.60
C PRO A 100 -7.97 -17.86 15.36
N ALA A 101 -8.92 -18.05 16.28
CA ALA A 101 -9.51 -16.95 17.05
C ALA A 101 -8.45 -16.12 17.81
N GLU A 102 -7.39 -16.78 18.29
CA GLU A 102 -6.26 -16.13 18.96
C GLU A 102 -5.51 -15.17 18.04
N GLN A 103 -5.34 -15.52 16.76
CA GLN A 103 -4.67 -14.67 15.78
C GLN A 103 -5.54 -13.45 15.44
N LEU A 104 -6.85 -13.64 15.31
CA LEU A 104 -7.79 -12.53 15.11
C LEU A 104 -7.82 -11.57 16.32
N GLN A 105 -7.75 -12.10 17.53
CA GLN A 105 -7.65 -11.31 18.75
C GLN A 105 -6.33 -10.53 18.84
N SER A 106 -5.21 -11.18 18.51
CA SER A 106 -3.89 -10.53 18.46
C SER A 106 -3.85 -9.37 17.47
N LEU A 107 -4.38 -9.57 16.26
CA LEU A 107 -4.49 -8.51 15.27
C LEU A 107 -5.41 -7.37 15.73
N ALA A 108 -6.56 -7.68 16.32
CA ALA A 108 -7.47 -6.66 16.85
C ALA A 108 -6.81 -5.85 17.99
N GLN A 109 -6.00 -6.50 18.83
CA GLN A 109 -5.24 -5.83 19.88
C GLN A 109 -4.15 -4.93 19.31
N LEU A 110 -3.38 -5.40 18.32
CA LEU A 110 -2.38 -4.60 17.63
C LEU A 110 -3.00 -3.34 17.01
N GLN A 111 -4.14 -3.48 16.34
CA GLN A 111 -4.84 -2.35 15.72
C GLN A 111 -5.22 -1.27 16.74
N ARG A 112 -5.63 -1.65 17.96
CA ARG A 112 -5.92 -0.70 19.04
C ARG A 112 -4.64 -0.03 19.54
N THR A 113 -3.61 -0.81 19.82
CA THR A 113 -2.32 -0.31 20.28
C THR A 113 -1.70 0.68 19.29
N LEU A 114 -1.81 0.43 17.99
CA LEU A 114 -1.38 1.38 16.96
C LEU A 114 -2.12 2.72 17.06
N VAL A 115 -3.45 2.70 17.18
CA VAL A 115 -4.21 3.95 17.28
C VAL A 115 -3.94 4.67 18.59
N GLU A 116 -3.82 3.95 19.71
CA GLU A 116 -3.46 4.51 21.02
C GLU A 116 -2.09 5.24 20.97
N HIS A 117 -1.07 4.63 20.37
CA HIS A 117 0.24 5.29 20.21
C HIS A 117 0.21 6.46 19.23
N ALA A 118 -0.56 6.37 18.14
CA ALA A 118 -0.72 7.49 17.21
C ALA A 118 -1.39 8.71 17.89
N GLN A 119 -2.24 8.48 18.88
CA GLN A 119 -2.90 9.55 19.65
C GLN A 119 -2.07 10.12 20.80
N ALA A 120 -0.97 9.47 21.20
CA ALA A 120 -0.16 9.87 22.35
C ALA A 120 0.58 11.21 22.15
N HIS A 121 0.54 11.77 20.94
CA HIS A 121 1.24 12.99 20.55
C HIS A 121 0.83 14.29 21.29
N GLU A 122 -0.22 14.27 22.13
CA GLU A 122 -0.84 15.50 22.66
C GLU A 122 -0.47 15.93 24.11
N VAL A 123 0.49 15.31 24.83
CA VAL A 123 0.68 15.63 26.28
C VAL A 123 2.13 15.75 26.77
N VAL A 124 2.58 17.01 26.93
CA VAL A 124 3.30 17.64 28.09
C VAL A 124 4.78 17.35 28.39
N ASP A 125 5.51 18.48 28.57
CA ASP A 125 6.73 18.71 29.36
C ASP A 125 7.11 17.63 30.42
N VAL A 126 8.42 17.31 30.46
CA VAL A 126 9.22 16.65 31.52
C VAL A 126 9.51 15.15 31.32
N ASP A 127 10.43 14.77 30.43
CA ASP A 127 11.77 14.18 30.70
C ASP A 127 12.43 13.76 29.36
N GLU A 128 13.52 14.44 28.96
CA GLU A 128 14.06 14.45 27.57
C GLU A 128 14.33 13.08 26.91
N HIS A 129 14.52 12.00 27.67
CA HIS A 129 14.84 10.67 27.12
C HIS A 129 13.64 9.72 27.03
N GLU A 130 12.61 9.87 27.87
CA GLU A 130 11.36 9.09 27.73
C GLU A 130 10.51 9.68 26.59
N ASP A 131 10.59 11.00 26.39
CA ASP A 131 9.95 11.73 25.30
C ASP A 131 10.36 11.24 23.89
N GLU A 132 11.64 10.89 23.69
CA GLU A 132 12.15 10.48 22.38
C GLU A 132 11.58 9.13 21.92
N LEU A 133 11.57 8.12 22.80
CA LEU A 133 11.03 6.80 22.47
C LEU A 133 9.52 6.85 22.22
N GLU A 134 8.78 7.61 23.02
CA GLU A 134 7.34 7.79 22.84
C GLU A 134 7.04 8.54 21.53
N THR A 135 7.84 9.56 21.20
CA THR A 135 7.74 10.28 19.93
C THR A 135 7.97 9.36 18.74
N LEU A 136 9.02 8.52 18.77
CA LEU A 136 9.29 7.54 17.72
C LEU A 136 8.18 6.50 17.60
N GLN A 137 7.67 5.98 18.72
CA GLN A 137 6.56 5.02 18.70
C GLN A 137 5.28 5.63 18.13
N SER A 138 4.97 6.88 18.50
CA SER A 138 3.82 7.61 17.96
C SER A 138 3.97 7.85 16.46
N ALA A 139 5.18 8.24 16.01
CA ALA A 139 5.51 8.46 14.61
C ALA A 139 5.35 7.19 13.76
N LEU A 140 5.89 6.07 14.23
CA LEU A 140 5.72 4.78 13.57
C LEU A 140 4.25 4.34 13.55
N ALA A 141 3.54 4.51 14.67
CA ALA A 141 2.14 4.14 14.78
C ALA A 141 1.26 4.89 13.76
N GLU A 142 1.48 6.20 13.62
CA GLU A 142 0.77 7.03 12.66
C GLU A 142 1.01 6.58 11.21
N LEU A 143 2.27 6.30 10.85
CA LEU A 143 2.62 5.74 9.54
C LEU A 143 1.89 4.42 9.27
N LEU A 144 1.90 3.51 10.24
CA LEU A 144 1.26 2.20 10.09
C LEU A 144 -0.27 2.29 10.03
N VAL A 145 -0.89 3.22 10.76
CA VAL A 145 -2.32 3.54 10.65
C VAL A 145 -2.64 4.09 9.26
N PHE A 146 -1.83 5.05 8.78
CA PHE A 146 -1.94 5.63 7.45
C PHE A 146 -1.86 4.56 6.36
N GLU A 147 -0.80 3.76 6.32
CA GLU A 147 -0.62 2.71 5.31
C GLU A 147 -1.72 1.64 5.40
N SER A 148 -2.18 1.29 6.60
CA SER A 148 -3.26 0.31 6.78
C SER A 148 -4.58 0.78 6.16
N VAL A 149 -4.96 2.04 6.37
CA VAL A 149 -6.17 2.63 5.78
C VAL A 149 -5.99 2.79 4.28
N ARG A 150 -4.85 3.35 3.86
CA ARG A 150 -4.48 3.56 2.47
C ARG A 150 -4.55 2.29 1.63
N LEU A 151 -3.91 1.21 2.07
CA LEU A 151 -3.90 -0.06 1.33
C LEU A 151 -5.31 -0.60 1.10
N ARG A 152 -6.20 -0.47 2.09
CA ARG A 152 -7.60 -0.88 1.97
C ARG A 152 -8.35 -0.01 0.96
N LEU A 153 -8.12 1.31 0.96
CA LEU A 153 -8.67 2.21 -0.05
C LEU A 153 -8.15 1.90 -1.45
N LEU A 154 -6.87 1.57 -1.61
CA LEU A 154 -6.31 1.18 -2.91
C LEU A 154 -6.99 -0.09 -3.43
N ILE A 155 -7.17 -1.10 -2.56
CA ILE A 155 -7.87 -2.34 -2.93
C ILE A 155 -9.29 -2.04 -3.40
N THR A 156 -10.06 -1.24 -2.64
CA THR A 156 -11.46 -0.94 -2.99
C THR A 156 -11.55 -0.07 -4.23
N THR A 157 -10.76 1.00 -4.30
CA THR A 157 -10.83 2.01 -5.37
C THR A 157 -10.31 1.47 -6.69
N LEU A 158 -9.20 0.73 -6.69
CA LEU A 158 -8.59 0.20 -7.92
C LEU A 158 -9.25 -1.09 -8.41
N SER A 159 -10.20 -1.66 -7.65
CA SER A 159 -10.99 -2.82 -8.08
C SER A 159 -11.87 -2.53 -9.29
N THR A 160 -12.21 -1.25 -9.50
CA THR A 160 -12.94 -0.74 -10.66
C THR A 160 -12.11 0.33 -11.37
N GLU A 161 -12.61 0.82 -12.51
CA GLU A 161 -12.02 1.95 -13.23
C GLU A 161 -12.66 3.29 -12.81
N ASP A 162 -13.69 3.27 -11.96
CA ASP A 162 -14.61 4.39 -11.76
C ASP A 162 -13.93 5.66 -11.24
N TYR A 163 -13.00 5.52 -10.31
CA TYR A 163 -12.25 6.66 -9.77
C TYR A 163 -11.28 7.24 -10.79
N GLU A 164 -10.61 6.39 -11.57
CA GLU A 164 -9.68 6.84 -12.62
C GLU A 164 -10.42 7.48 -13.80
N LEU A 165 -11.65 7.02 -14.09
CA LEU A 165 -12.51 7.56 -15.16
C LEU A 165 -12.90 9.02 -14.91
N VAL A 166 -12.93 9.44 -13.65
CA VAL A 166 -13.19 10.82 -13.25
C VAL A 166 -11.90 11.61 -12.98
N GLY A 167 -10.74 11.03 -13.30
CA GLY A 167 -9.43 11.67 -13.14
C GLY A 167 -8.90 11.64 -11.72
N GLY A 168 -9.36 10.72 -10.88
CA GLY A 168 -8.75 10.45 -9.57
C GLY A 168 -7.41 9.71 -9.72
N GLU A 169 -6.47 10.04 -8.85
CA GLU A 169 -5.12 9.46 -8.82
C GLU A 169 -4.80 8.83 -7.46
N GLU A 170 -3.75 7.99 -7.41
CA GLU A 170 -3.27 7.37 -6.17
C GLU A 170 -2.80 8.42 -5.14
N THR A 171 -2.32 9.57 -5.61
CA THR A 171 -1.99 10.74 -4.79
C THR A 171 -3.20 11.35 -4.09
N ASP A 172 -4.35 11.38 -4.76
CA ASP A 172 -5.60 11.86 -4.17
C ASP A 172 -6.08 10.91 -3.06
N ILE A 173 -5.95 9.60 -3.26
CA ILE A 173 -6.31 8.57 -2.25
C ILE A 173 -5.51 8.79 -0.98
N ASP A 174 -4.22 9.08 -1.10
CA ASP A 174 -3.34 9.28 0.05
C ASP A 174 -3.66 10.57 0.80
N ALA A 175 -3.92 11.66 0.07
CA ALA A 175 -4.35 12.92 0.67
C ALA A 175 -5.68 12.76 1.41
N ILE A 176 -6.64 12.04 0.82
CA ILE A 176 -7.94 11.75 1.45
C ILE A 176 -7.74 10.86 2.68
N ALA A 177 -6.99 9.77 2.57
CA ALA A 177 -6.73 8.86 3.69
C ALA A 177 -6.15 9.61 4.88
N TRP A 178 -5.11 10.41 4.63
CA TRP A 178 -4.44 11.18 5.66
C TRP A 178 -5.34 12.22 6.32
N ARG A 179 -6.08 13.00 5.53
CA ARG A 179 -7.02 14.00 6.07
C ARG A 179 -8.03 13.39 7.03
N GLU A 180 -8.63 12.25 6.66
CA GLU A 180 -9.62 11.60 7.53
C GLU A 180 -8.97 10.96 8.76
N ILE A 181 -7.76 10.42 8.64
CA ILE A 181 -7.01 9.84 9.78
C ILE A 181 -6.59 10.92 10.76
N GLU A 182 -5.96 11.99 10.27
CA GLU A 182 -5.55 13.14 11.06
C GLU A 182 -6.73 13.73 11.82
N PHE A 183 -7.87 13.93 11.14
CA PHE A 183 -9.10 14.37 11.80
C PHE A 183 -9.55 13.40 12.91
N LEU A 184 -9.66 12.11 12.60
CA LEU A 184 -10.19 11.11 13.52
C LEU A 184 -9.25 10.74 14.67
N LEU A 185 -7.94 10.94 14.53
CA LEU A 185 -6.98 10.75 15.62
C LEU A 185 -7.25 11.73 16.76
N HIS A 186 -7.74 12.93 16.46
CA HIS A 186 -8.09 13.95 17.46
C HIS A 186 -9.53 13.80 18.00
N GLU A 187 -10.33 12.86 17.48
CA GLU A 187 -11.71 12.67 17.90
C GLU A 187 -11.82 11.80 19.17
N PRO A 188 -12.31 12.35 20.32
CA PRO A 188 -12.36 11.61 21.58
C PRO A 188 -13.22 10.35 21.51
N ALA A 189 -14.25 10.35 20.65
CA ALA A 189 -15.14 9.22 20.47
C ALA A 189 -14.39 7.95 20.04
N ILE A 190 -13.30 8.09 19.27
CA ILE A 190 -12.56 6.93 18.75
C ILE A 190 -11.84 6.13 19.85
N ARG A 191 -11.71 6.70 21.06
CA ARG A 191 -11.11 6.07 22.25
C ARG A 191 -12.07 5.10 22.96
N ASP A 192 -13.34 5.03 22.55
CA ASP A 192 -14.28 4.08 23.11
C ASP A 192 -13.82 2.62 22.82
N PRO A 193 -13.64 1.75 23.84
CA PRO A 193 -13.20 0.37 23.66
C PRO A 193 -14.09 -0.48 22.74
N GLN A 194 -15.36 -0.09 22.58
CA GLN A 194 -16.32 -0.76 21.70
C GLN A 194 -16.12 -0.39 20.23
N ILE A 195 -15.43 0.71 19.95
CA ILE A 195 -15.15 1.16 18.59
C ILE A 195 -13.95 0.39 18.02
N ARG A 196 -14.04 0.10 16.71
CA ARG A 196 -12.93 -0.44 15.92
C ARG A 196 -12.31 0.71 15.13
N PRO A 197 -11.28 1.41 15.66
CA PRO A 197 -10.86 2.71 15.15
C PRO A 197 -10.43 2.65 13.69
N LEU A 198 -9.59 1.69 13.29
CA LEU A 198 -9.18 1.54 11.89
C LEU A 198 -10.33 1.26 10.92
N SER A 199 -11.39 0.57 11.37
CA SER A 199 -12.58 0.35 10.54
C SER A 199 -13.38 1.64 10.36
N VAL A 200 -13.45 2.49 11.39
CA VAL A 200 -14.09 3.81 11.31
C VAL A 200 -13.29 4.73 10.39
N MET A 201 -11.96 4.79 10.54
CA MET A 201 -11.08 5.58 9.67
C MET A 201 -11.19 5.15 8.20
N HIS A 202 -11.14 3.83 7.94
CA HIS A 202 -11.35 3.31 6.59
C HIS A 202 -12.74 3.65 6.02
N ALA A 203 -13.80 3.53 6.84
CA ALA A 203 -15.15 3.86 6.39
C ALA A 203 -15.30 5.36 6.07
N ALA A 204 -14.76 6.24 6.92
CA ALA A 204 -14.73 7.68 6.68
C ALA A 204 -13.99 8.02 5.38
N ALA A 205 -12.79 7.47 5.19
CA ALA A 205 -12.01 7.67 3.99
C ALA A 205 -12.68 7.10 2.72
N THR A 206 -13.37 5.96 2.82
CA THR A 206 -14.14 5.41 1.68
C THR A 206 -15.27 6.35 1.28
N VAL A 207 -15.99 6.93 2.25
CA VAL A 207 -17.03 7.93 1.98
C VAL A 207 -16.42 9.19 1.36
N ALA A 208 -15.26 9.63 1.84
CA ALA A 208 -14.56 10.78 1.31
C ALA A 208 -14.08 10.57 -0.13
N VAL A 209 -13.55 9.39 -0.47
CA VAL A 209 -13.21 9.02 -1.87
C VAL A 209 -14.46 9.03 -2.76
N ALA A 210 -15.59 8.49 -2.28
CA ALA A 210 -16.83 8.49 -3.05
C ALA A 210 -17.37 9.93 -3.30
N ARG A 211 -17.22 10.83 -2.32
CA ARG A 211 -17.57 12.25 -2.48
C ARG A 211 -16.66 12.94 -3.48
N ASP A 212 -15.35 12.78 -3.33
CA ASP A 212 -14.36 13.34 -4.27
C ASP A 212 -14.61 12.85 -5.71
N ALA A 213 -14.92 11.55 -5.88
CA ALA A 213 -15.29 10.99 -7.18
C ALA A 213 -16.56 11.64 -7.77
N ALA A 214 -17.58 11.88 -6.95
CA ALA A 214 -18.82 12.52 -7.37
C ALA A 214 -18.60 13.98 -7.77
N ASP A 215 -17.83 14.73 -6.98
CA ASP A 215 -17.48 16.12 -7.28
C ASP A 215 -16.70 16.22 -8.60
N ARG A 216 -15.73 15.32 -8.82
CA ARG A 216 -15.00 15.22 -10.09
C ARG A 216 -15.90 14.83 -11.25
N ALA A 217 -16.83 13.89 -11.06
CA ALA A 217 -17.79 13.51 -12.09
C ALA A 217 -18.65 14.70 -12.52
N ASP A 218 -19.10 15.52 -11.57
CA ASP A 218 -19.88 16.72 -11.82
C ASP A 218 -19.09 17.75 -12.63
N LEU A 219 -17.83 18.02 -12.25
CA LEU A 219 -16.92 18.89 -13.00
C LEU A 219 -16.66 18.34 -14.41
N LEU A 220 -16.51 17.02 -14.55
CA LEU A 220 -16.24 16.37 -15.81
C LEU A 220 -17.42 16.49 -16.80
N ARG A 221 -18.67 16.61 -16.33
CA ARG A 221 -19.83 16.84 -17.22
C ARG A 221 -19.72 18.16 -17.99
N ALA A 222 -19.05 19.17 -17.43
CA ALA A 222 -18.81 20.46 -18.08
C ALA A 222 -17.56 20.46 -18.98
N SER A 223 -16.79 19.37 -19.00
CA SER A 223 -15.55 19.26 -19.78
C SER A 223 -15.78 18.77 -21.22
N GLY A 224 -14.79 19.02 -22.10
CA GLY A 224 -14.81 18.59 -23.50
C GLY A 224 -14.84 17.06 -23.67
N GLU A 225 -15.36 16.59 -24.80
CA GLU A 225 -15.38 15.17 -25.14
C GLU A 225 -13.97 14.56 -25.25
N ASP A 226 -13.03 15.31 -25.83
CA ASP A 226 -11.64 14.87 -25.99
C ASP A 226 -10.97 14.55 -24.65
N PHE A 227 -11.14 15.44 -23.66
CA PHE A 227 -10.59 15.24 -22.31
C PHE A 227 -11.21 14.03 -21.61
N ARG A 228 -12.53 13.83 -21.77
CA ARG A 228 -13.22 12.64 -21.22
C ARG A 228 -12.72 11.35 -21.85
N GLU A 229 -12.46 11.35 -23.15
CA GLU A 229 -11.91 10.17 -23.84
C GLU A 229 -10.46 9.90 -23.43
N GLU A 230 -9.67 10.95 -23.20
CA GLU A 230 -8.32 10.81 -22.66
C GLU A 230 -8.33 10.13 -21.28
N LEU A 231 -9.20 10.58 -20.36
CA LEU A 231 -9.35 9.94 -19.05
C LEU A 231 -9.81 8.48 -19.17
N ARG A 232 -10.77 8.18 -20.05
CA ARG A 232 -11.19 6.78 -20.32
C ARG A 232 -10.05 5.93 -20.82
N MET A 233 -9.23 6.45 -21.73
CA MET A 233 -8.06 5.73 -22.24
C MET A 233 -7.05 5.48 -21.11
N ARG A 234 -6.76 6.49 -20.27
CA ARG A 234 -5.85 6.36 -19.13
C ARG A 234 -6.35 5.34 -18.11
N ALA A 235 -7.62 5.41 -17.71
CA ALA A 235 -8.23 4.47 -16.78
C ALA A 235 -8.15 3.02 -17.28
N ARG A 236 -8.56 2.77 -18.54
CA ARG A 236 -8.44 1.45 -19.17
C ARG A 236 -7.00 0.95 -19.24
N LEU A 237 -6.05 1.85 -19.53
CA LEU A 237 -4.63 1.49 -19.59
C LEU A 237 -4.10 1.13 -18.20
N ARG A 238 -4.41 1.90 -17.16
CA ARG A 238 -4.01 1.60 -15.77
C ARG A 238 -4.63 0.27 -15.32
N ALA A 239 -5.91 0.02 -15.59
CA ALA A 239 -6.57 -1.26 -15.32
C ALA A 239 -5.91 -2.43 -16.05
N ALA A 240 -5.61 -2.26 -17.33
CA ALA A 240 -4.86 -3.23 -18.12
C ALA A 240 -3.49 -3.57 -17.51
N LEU A 241 -2.74 -2.55 -17.08
CA LEU A 241 -1.43 -2.72 -16.44
C LEU A 241 -1.54 -3.41 -15.09
N ARG A 242 -2.62 -3.19 -14.33
CA ARG A 242 -2.90 -3.89 -13.07
C ARG A 242 -3.12 -5.38 -13.22
N GLU A 243 -3.40 -5.91 -14.41
CA GLU A 243 -3.57 -7.36 -14.67
C GLU A 243 -2.26 -8.07 -15.07
N LEU A 244 -1.20 -7.29 -15.33
CA LEU A 244 0.10 -7.83 -15.72
C LEU A 244 0.90 -8.30 -14.49
N ARG A 245 1.93 -9.11 -14.73
CA ARG A 245 2.94 -9.39 -13.69
C ARG A 245 3.61 -8.07 -13.29
N LEU A 246 3.92 -7.90 -12.00
CA LEU A 246 4.46 -6.66 -11.46
C LEU A 246 5.65 -6.08 -12.27
N PRO A 247 6.69 -6.84 -12.64
CA PRO A 247 7.81 -6.29 -13.41
C PRO A 247 7.35 -5.76 -14.79
N GLU A 248 6.46 -6.47 -15.47
CA GLU A 248 5.87 -6.02 -16.73
C GLU A 248 5.00 -4.78 -16.56
N SER A 249 4.21 -4.71 -15.48
CA SER A 249 3.36 -3.56 -15.15
C SER A 249 4.19 -2.29 -14.97
N VAL A 250 5.19 -2.31 -14.10
CA VAL A 250 6.08 -1.18 -13.79
C VAL A 250 6.86 -0.71 -15.02
N LEU A 251 7.43 -1.65 -15.78
CA LEU A 251 8.20 -1.32 -16.98
C LEU A 251 7.34 -0.72 -18.09
N LEU A 252 6.11 -1.21 -18.26
CA LEU A 252 5.20 -0.68 -19.28
C LEU A 252 4.55 0.63 -18.85
N GLU A 253 4.23 0.79 -17.57
CA GLU A 253 3.81 2.07 -16.98
C GLU A 253 4.84 3.16 -17.29
N ASN A 254 6.12 2.92 -16.99
CA ASN A 254 7.20 3.86 -17.32
C ASN A 254 7.38 4.07 -18.83
N ALA A 255 7.27 3.01 -19.64
CA ALA A 255 7.40 3.12 -21.10
C ALA A 255 6.24 3.89 -21.75
N LEU A 256 5.08 3.96 -21.08
CA LEU A 256 3.87 4.64 -21.53
C LEU A 256 3.58 5.91 -20.71
N ALA A 257 4.55 6.40 -19.93
CA ALA A 257 4.38 7.50 -18.98
C ALA A 257 3.71 8.73 -19.62
N SER A 258 4.10 9.11 -20.84
CA SER A 258 3.51 10.25 -21.54
C SER A 258 2.01 10.10 -21.84
N LEU A 259 1.53 8.88 -22.09
CA LEU A 259 0.10 8.60 -22.28
C LEU A 259 -0.67 8.61 -20.95
N LEU A 260 0.03 8.30 -19.86
CA LEU A 260 -0.51 8.27 -18.50
C LEU A 260 -0.41 9.62 -17.79
N GLY A 261 0.16 10.64 -18.44
CA GLY A 261 0.37 11.98 -17.85
C GLY A 261 1.60 12.09 -16.96
N ASN A 262 2.50 11.11 -16.99
CA ASN A 262 3.68 11.01 -16.13
C ASN A 262 4.99 11.27 -16.89
N GLU A 263 6.04 11.61 -16.16
CA GLU A 263 7.41 11.66 -16.69
C GLU A 263 8.03 10.27 -16.77
N ARG A 264 8.73 10.00 -17.88
CA ARG A 264 9.46 8.75 -18.07
C ARG A 264 10.81 8.81 -17.35
N LYS A 265 11.07 7.83 -16.50
CA LYS A 265 12.33 7.67 -15.77
C LYS A 265 13.33 6.77 -16.50
N GLU A 266 14.62 6.96 -16.22
CA GLU A 266 15.66 6.00 -16.64
C GLU A 266 15.44 4.66 -15.93
N LEU A 267 15.74 3.54 -16.59
CA LEU A 267 15.51 2.20 -16.04
C LEU A 267 16.32 1.92 -14.77
N THR A 268 17.51 2.50 -14.63
CA THR A 268 18.35 2.37 -13.42
C THR A 268 17.71 3.11 -12.24
N THR A 269 17.23 4.33 -12.45
CA THR A 269 16.47 5.10 -11.46
C THR A 269 15.16 4.40 -11.09
N LEU A 270 14.43 3.89 -12.09
CA LEU A 270 13.19 3.14 -11.83
C LEU A 270 13.47 1.86 -11.03
N GLN A 271 14.57 1.16 -11.29
CA GLN A 271 14.95 -0.03 -10.54
C GLN A 271 15.29 0.30 -9.08
N SER A 272 15.98 1.42 -8.80
CA SER A 272 16.25 1.83 -7.42
C SER A 272 15.00 2.27 -6.68
N GLU A 273 14.03 2.87 -7.37
CA GLU A 273 12.75 3.28 -6.76
C GLU A 273 11.75 2.13 -6.59
N ARG A 274 11.89 1.05 -7.39
CA ARG A 274 10.95 -0.07 -7.46
C ARG A 274 11.65 -1.42 -7.26
N PRO A 275 12.40 -1.62 -6.16
CA PRO A 275 13.18 -2.83 -5.96
C PRO A 275 12.31 -4.09 -5.91
N VAL A 276 11.15 -4.04 -5.26
CA VAL A 276 10.18 -5.17 -5.19
C VAL A 276 9.81 -5.69 -6.58
N ALA A 277 9.73 -4.81 -7.59
CA ALA A 277 9.39 -5.17 -8.95
C ALA A 277 10.59 -5.58 -9.82
N LEU A 278 11.74 -4.92 -9.63
CA LEU A 278 12.82 -4.90 -10.63
C LEU A 278 14.18 -5.38 -10.11
N GLU A 279 14.34 -5.64 -8.82
CA GLU A 279 15.59 -6.12 -8.25
C GLU A 279 16.07 -7.42 -8.94
N GLY A 280 17.39 -7.52 -9.13
CA GLY A 280 18.02 -8.65 -9.80
C GLY A 280 17.86 -8.70 -11.33
N LEU A 281 17.07 -7.79 -11.94
CA LEU A 281 16.99 -7.69 -13.40
C LEU A 281 18.14 -6.85 -13.97
N SER A 282 18.83 -7.38 -14.97
CA SER A 282 19.77 -6.58 -15.76
C SER A 282 19.04 -5.57 -16.65
N ARG A 283 19.70 -4.46 -17.01
CA ARG A 283 19.16 -3.48 -17.97
C ARG A 283 18.68 -4.13 -19.27
N GLN A 284 19.47 -5.04 -19.83
CA GLN A 284 19.09 -5.78 -21.03
C GLN A 284 17.82 -6.62 -20.83
N ALA A 285 17.64 -7.24 -19.65
CA ALA A 285 16.43 -8.00 -19.34
C ALA A 285 15.19 -7.07 -19.24
N MET A 286 15.34 -5.89 -18.63
CA MET A 286 14.29 -4.87 -18.57
C MET A 286 13.90 -4.36 -19.97
N ASP A 287 14.87 -4.00 -20.81
CA ASP A 287 14.63 -3.54 -22.19
C ASP A 287 13.91 -4.61 -23.03
N GLN A 288 14.31 -5.87 -22.90
CA GLN A 288 13.65 -6.98 -23.57
C GLN A 288 12.20 -7.15 -23.11
N ARG A 289 11.92 -7.00 -21.80
CA ARG A 289 10.54 -7.06 -21.26
C ARG A 289 9.69 -5.92 -21.80
N VAL A 290 10.19 -4.67 -21.81
CA VAL A 290 9.52 -3.52 -22.42
C VAL A 290 9.19 -3.80 -23.89
N SER A 291 10.18 -4.25 -24.67
CA SER A 291 10.01 -4.57 -26.09
C SER A 291 8.96 -5.66 -26.34
N ARG A 292 8.96 -6.73 -25.53
CA ARG A 292 7.94 -7.79 -25.63
C ARG A 292 6.57 -7.29 -25.21
N GLY A 293 6.49 -6.54 -24.11
CA GLY A 293 5.24 -5.99 -23.59
C GLY A 293 4.57 -5.04 -24.58
N ARG A 294 5.33 -4.09 -25.16
CA ARG A 294 4.80 -3.18 -26.20
C ARG A 294 4.25 -3.93 -27.41
N ARG A 295 4.95 -4.97 -27.88
CA ARG A 295 4.46 -5.84 -28.97
C ARG A 295 3.23 -6.68 -28.59
N ALA A 296 3.07 -7.01 -27.32
CA ALA A 296 1.90 -7.72 -26.84
C ALA A 296 0.67 -6.80 -26.76
N LEU A 297 0.85 -5.53 -26.36
CA LEU A 297 -0.22 -4.54 -26.30
C LEU A 297 -0.85 -4.22 -27.67
N THR A 298 -0.11 -4.40 -28.77
CA THR A 298 -0.67 -4.25 -30.14
C THR A 298 -1.42 -5.51 -30.62
N ARG A 299 -1.47 -6.57 -29.82
CA ARG A 299 -2.18 -7.83 -30.12
C ARG A 299 -3.46 -7.92 -29.28
N GLN A 300 -4.25 -8.96 -29.52
CA GLN A 300 -5.41 -9.28 -28.69
C GLN A 300 -5.01 -9.45 -27.22
N GLN A 301 -5.92 -9.08 -26.31
CA GLN A 301 -5.69 -9.06 -24.86
C GLN A 301 -5.28 -10.43 -24.27
N THR A 302 -5.64 -11.53 -24.93
CA THR A 302 -5.25 -12.90 -24.57
C THR A 302 -3.75 -13.16 -24.71
N ALA A 303 -3.04 -12.35 -25.51
CA ALA A 303 -1.59 -12.46 -25.72
C ALA A 303 -0.76 -11.64 -24.72
N TRP A 304 -1.39 -10.93 -23.77
CA TRP A 304 -0.72 -10.08 -22.80
C TRP A 304 0.00 -10.91 -21.71
N PRO A 305 1.11 -10.42 -21.14
CA PRO A 305 1.87 -11.13 -20.09
C PRO A 305 1.15 -11.05 -18.74
N ARG A 306 0.06 -11.81 -18.62
CA ARG A 306 -0.77 -11.89 -17.40
C ARG A 306 -0.04 -12.63 -16.27
N ARG A 307 -0.48 -12.36 -15.04
CA ARG A 307 -0.10 -13.16 -13.88
C ARG A 307 -0.47 -14.63 -14.08
N ARG A 308 0.44 -15.51 -13.67
CA ARG A 308 0.26 -16.97 -13.65
C ARG A 308 -0.35 -17.44 -12.34
N ARG A 309 -0.22 -16.63 -11.28
CA ARG A 309 -0.73 -16.90 -9.93
C ARG A 309 -1.36 -15.62 -9.38
N PRO A 310 -2.36 -15.72 -8.49
CA PRO A 310 -2.98 -14.54 -7.92
C PRO A 310 -1.97 -13.70 -7.14
N ALA A 311 -2.11 -12.38 -7.22
CA ALA A 311 -1.48 -11.45 -6.31
C ALA A 311 -2.41 -11.14 -5.12
N LEU A 312 -1.91 -10.50 -4.07
CA LEU A 312 -2.73 -10.13 -2.91
C LEU A 312 -3.91 -9.24 -3.32
N PHE A 313 -3.69 -8.31 -4.24
CA PHE A 313 -4.72 -7.47 -4.85
C PHE A 313 -5.87 -8.29 -5.46
N ASP A 314 -5.55 -9.37 -6.20
CA ASP A 314 -6.57 -10.20 -6.86
C ASP A 314 -7.47 -10.91 -5.85
N LEU A 315 -6.93 -11.24 -4.69
CA LEU A 315 -7.62 -11.96 -3.63
C LEU A 315 -8.47 -11.03 -2.78
N LEU A 316 -7.96 -9.84 -2.47
CA LEU A 316 -8.64 -8.87 -1.61
C LEU A 316 -9.71 -8.05 -2.35
N ARG A 317 -9.61 -7.91 -3.68
CA ARG A 317 -10.65 -7.22 -4.48
C ARG A 317 -11.90 -8.07 -4.71
N GLN A 318 -11.81 -9.39 -4.57
CA GLN A 318 -12.98 -10.25 -4.70
C GLN A 318 -13.85 -10.04 -3.46
N PRO A 319 -15.15 -9.72 -3.62
CA PRO A 319 -16.04 -9.75 -2.47
C PRO A 319 -15.96 -11.17 -1.91
N SER A 320 -15.52 -11.32 -0.65
CA SER A 320 -15.66 -12.58 0.06
C SER A 320 -17.08 -13.06 -0.19
N ALA A 321 -17.24 -14.23 -0.82
CA ALA A 321 -18.54 -14.80 -1.04
C ALA A 321 -19.24 -14.88 0.33
N ALA A 322 -20.18 -13.98 0.55
CA ALA A 322 -21.05 -13.95 1.72
C ALA A 322 -22.14 -15.01 1.55
#